data_AF-A0A0S8DTP5-F1
#
_entry.id   AF-A0A0S8DTP5-F1
#
_cell.length_a   1.000
_cell.length_b   1.000
_cell.length_c   1.000
_cell.angle_alpha   90.00
_cell.angle_beta   90.00
_cell.angle_gamma   90.00
#
_symmetry.space_group_name_H-M   'P 1'
#
loop_
_entity.id
_entity.type
_entity.pdbx_description
1 polymer ?
#
loop_
_entity_poly.entity_id
_entity_poly.type
_entity_poly.pdbx_seq_one_letter_code
_entity_poly.pdbx_strand_id
1 'polypeptide(L)'
;MFRRFSRAFTLIIVLGITGSTSADLIDHWRLDEGAGETAINSVAGGVDGTIDGATWANEAPRGVVLSFDGVDDVVTIVGYKAITGGASRSMCLWFKTDGAGTGPNGRGLIGWGTPQGAGVRWELAINMQGDPRVPGALRINASSGTRTCQAVVTDSQWHHVAVTLDDDGSPTSEEMHVYLDGVEESYSQTNAGVAINTGSDADVRIGNGVREDQNGFFSGLIDDVRIYDHALTEAEILAIMAGGTGGYPFALSPDPADGAVIEATWASLGWSAGDFAVWHDLYIGDSFDDVNDGAEATFAGNLAKTSQVVGFPGFPVPDGLQPGTTYYWRVDEVNDADPNSPWKGDIWSFSIPPKTAYNPDPADGTQFVDPNGIFTWTGGYGAKLHTVYLGDNYDDVNSAEGGIPLAGLSYDPGTLDREKVLYWRVD
;
A
#
# COMPACT_ATOMS: atom_id res chain seq x y z
N MET A 1 11.79 70.05 -41.21
CA MET A 1 11.27 68.77 -41.73
C MET A 1 12.19 67.66 -41.25
N PHE A 2 11.91 67.04 -40.09
CA PHE A 2 12.71 65.94 -39.54
C PHE A 2 11.78 64.73 -39.36
N ARG A 3 12.02 63.67 -40.14
CA ARG A 3 11.30 62.40 -40.07
C ARG A 3 11.92 61.53 -38.96
N ARG A 4 11.11 61.12 -37.99
CA ARG A 4 11.47 60.08 -37.01
C ARG A 4 11.40 58.71 -37.69
N PHE A 5 12.50 57.97 -37.70
CA PHE A 5 12.54 56.56 -38.07
C PHE A 5 12.30 55.72 -36.81
N SER A 6 11.18 55.00 -36.75
CA SER A 6 10.93 53.96 -35.76
C SER A 6 11.50 52.65 -36.30
N ARG A 7 12.49 52.07 -35.61
CA ARG A 7 12.93 50.69 -35.85
C ARG A 7 12.09 49.76 -34.99
N ALA A 8 11.32 48.87 -35.61
CA ALA A 8 10.67 47.76 -34.92
C ALA A 8 11.71 46.64 -34.71
N PHE A 9 11.97 46.28 -33.46
CA PHE A 9 12.68 45.04 -33.11
C PHE A 9 11.63 43.93 -33.02
N THR A 10 11.66 43.00 -33.96
CA THR A 10 10.87 41.76 -33.89
C THR A 10 11.64 40.76 -33.04
N LEU A 11 11.17 40.49 -31.83
CA LEU A 11 11.64 39.41 -30.98
C LEU A 11 10.86 38.15 -31.37
N ILE A 12 11.48 37.24 -32.13
CA ILE A 12 10.93 35.91 -32.39
C ILE A 12 11.32 35.03 -31.20
N ILE A 13 10.39 34.84 -30.27
CA ILE A 13 10.52 33.81 -29.23
C ILE A 13 10.14 32.49 -29.90
N VAL A 14 11.15 31.71 -30.27
CA VAL A 14 10.97 30.30 -30.61
C VAL A 14 10.79 29.57 -29.29
N LEU A 15 9.55 29.26 -28.94
CA LEU A 15 9.24 28.34 -27.85
C LEU A 15 9.65 26.95 -28.34
N GLY A 16 10.88 26.54 -28.01
CA GLY A 16 11.26 25.15 -28.11
C GLY A 16 10.40 24.38 -27.12
N ILE A 17 9.49 23.56 -27.61
CA ILE A 17 8.85 22.54 -26.81
C ILE A 17 9.96 21.54 -26.53
N THR A 18 10.72 21.74 -25.45
CA THR A 18 11.46 20.65 -24.85
C THR A 18 10.35 19.72 -24.35
N GLY A 19 10.08 18.64 -25.08
CA GLY A 19 9.42 17.51 -24.45
C GLY A 19 10.25 17.21 -23.20
N SER A 20 9.63 17.31 -22.02
CA SER A 20 10.20 16.63 -20.87
C SER A 20 10.24 15.17 -21.31
N THR A 21 11.43 14.67 -21.62
CA THR A 21 11.66 13.24 -21.55
C THR A 21 11.27 12.88 -20.14
N SER A 22 10.06 12.31 -20.00
CA SER A 22 9.70 11.61 -18.78
C SER A 22 10.87 10.66 -18.52
N ALA A 23 11.40 10.74 -17.31
CA ALA A 23 11.99 9.62 -16.63
C ALA A 23 11.36 8.28 -17.10
N ASP A 24 12.10 7.41 -17.78
CA ASP A 24 11.55 6.11 -18.20
C ASP A 24 11.69 5.13 -17.03
N LEU A 25 10.57 4.88 -16.36
CA LEU A 25 10.40 3.77 -15.42
C LEU A 25 10.62 2.47 -16.19
N ILE A 26 11.63 1.69 -15.84
CA ILE A 26 11.97 0.45 -16.55
C ILE A 26 11.46 -0.81 -15.84
N ASP A 27 11.33 -0.77 -14.51
CA ASP A 27 10.76 -1.86 -13.74
C ASP A 27 9.90 -1.32 -12.59
N HIS A 28 8.75 -1.95 -12.36
CA HIS A 28 7.88 -1.65 -11.23
C HIS A 28 7.16 -2.89 -10.72
N TRP A 29 7.68 -3.46 -9.63
CA TRP A 29 7.01 -4.50 -8.86
C TRP A 29 6.23 -3.84 -7.74
N ARG A 30 4.91 -3.79 -7.90
CA ARG A 30 4.02 -3.16 -6.92
C ARG A 30 3.97 -3.94 -5.63
N LEU A 31 3.97 -5.28 -5.72
CA LEU A 31 3.80 -6.19 -4.59
C LEU A 31 2.40 -6.15 -3.98
N ASP A 32 1.39 -6.00 -4.84
CA ASP A 32 -0.03 -5.89 -4.52
C ASP A 32 -0.84 -7.17 -4.82
N GLU A 33 -0.19 -8.24 -5.29
CA GLU A 33 -0.87 -9.42 -5.87
C GLU A 33 -1.64 -10.24 -4.82
N GLY A 34 -1.15 -10.28 -3.59
CA GLY A 34 -1.84 -10.85 -2.42
C GLY A 34 -1.89 -12.38 -2.38
N ALA A 35 -1.45 -13.07 -3.44
CA ALA A 35 -1.33 -14.52 -3.49
C ALA A 35 -0.36 -14.99 -4.59
N GLY A 36 0.13 -16.22 -4.45
CA GLY A 36 1.00 -16.86 -5.43
C GLY A 36 2.49 -16.59 -5.20
N GLU A 37 3.32 -17.07 -6.13
CA GLU A 37 4.79 -17.06 -6.03
C GLU A 37 5.43 -16.12 -7.07
N THR A 38 4.66 -15.16 -7.57
CA THR A 38 5.09 -14.25 -8.65
C THR A 38 4.87 -12.81 -8.23
N ALA A 39 5.93 -12.01 -8.25
CA ALA A 39 5.87 -10.56 -8.17
C ALA A 39 5.81 -10.00 -9.59
N ILE A 40 4.69 -9.42 -9.99
CA ILE A 40 4.45 -8.99 -11.37
C ILE A 40 5.14 -7.66 -11.61
N ASN A 41 5.86 -7.56 -12.71
CA ASN A 41 6.38 -6.29 -13.20
C ASN A 41 5.30 -5.59 -14.02
N SER A 42 4.84 -4.44 -13.54
CA SER A 42 3.76 -3.69 -14.19
C SER A 42 4.22 -2.89 -15.42
N VAL A 43 5.53 -2.81 -15.68
CA VAL A 43 6.08 -2.18 -16.88
C VAL A 43 5.97 -3.13 -18.08
N ALA A 44 5.48 -2.62 -19.21
CA ALA A 44 5.32 -3.42 -20.42
C ALA A 44 6.67 -3.99 -20.92
N GLY A 45 6.77 -5.32 -20.96
CA GLY A 45 8.01 -6.01 -21.34
C GLY A 45 9.03 -6.17 -20.19
N GLY A 46 8.67 -5.73 -18.98
CA GLY A 46 9.41 -6.01 -17.76
C GLY A 46 9.43 -7.50 -17.42
N VAL A 47 10.33 -7.88 -16.52
CA VAL A 47 10.53 -9.28 -16.09
C VAL A 47 9.93 -9.48 -14.70
N ASP A 48 9.06 -10.48 -14.56
CA ASP A 48 8.46 -10.84 -13.27
C ASP A 48 9.48 -11.47 -12.33
N GLY A 49 9.29 -11.25 -11.03
CA GLY A 49 10.05 -11.88 -9.96
C GLY A 49 9.45 -13.21 -9.53
N THR A 50 10.30 -14.18 -9.23
CA THR A 50 9.92 -15.43 -8.54
C THR A 50 10.12 -15.25 -7.04
N ILE A 51 9.07 -15.49 -6.26
CA ILE A 51 9.08 -15.40 -4.80
C ILE A 51 9.50 -16.76 -4.23
N ASP A 52 10.51 -16.79 -3.37
CA ASP A 52 10.97 -17.97 -2.63
C ASP A 52 10.96 -17.63 -1.14
N GLY A 53 10.18 -18.39 -0.35
CA GLY A 53 10.00 -18.19 1.09
C GLY A 53 9.05 -17.05 1.50
N ALA A 54 9.20 -15.86 0.92
CA ALA A 54 8.46 -14.67 1.32
C ALA A 54 6.94 -14.82 1.18
N THR A 55 6.18 -14.17 2.05
CA THR A 55 4.71 -14.33 2.13
C THR A 55 3.96 -13.01 1.98
N TRP A 56 2.79 -13.05 1.37
CA TRP A 56 1.91 -11.88 1.27
C TRP A 56 1.32 -11.54 2.64
N ALA A 57 1.29 -10.26 2.97
CA ALA A 57 0.67 -9.72 4.17
C ALA A 57 -0.21 -8.52 3.83
N ASN A 58 -1.16 -8.21 4.70
CA ASN A 58 -1.95 -6.97 4.63
C ASN A 58 -1.52 -6.06 5.76
N GLU A 59 -1.05 -4.86 5.42
CA GLU A 59 -0.61 -3.87 6.38
C GLU A 59 -1.27 -2.52 6.12
N ALA A 60 -2.15 -2.10 7.03
CA ALA A 60 -2.77 -0.79 6.94
C ALA A 60 -1.75 0.33 7.22
N PRO A 61 -1.78 1.46 6.48
CA PRO A 61 -2.70 1.79 5.40
C PRO A 61 -2.22 1.37 4.00
N ARG A 62 -1.08 0.69 3.86
CA ARG A 62 -0.47 0.36 2.55
C ARG A 62 -1.23 -0.70 1.76
N GLY A 63 -1.98 -1.57 2.43
CA GLY A 63 -2.70 -2.65 1.77
C GLY A 63 -1.84 -3.92 1.70
N VAL A 64 -1.83 -4.57 0.54
CA VAL A 64 -1.05 -5.79 0.34
C VAL A 64 0.44 -5.44 0.25
N VAL A 65 1.29 -6.21 0.90
CA VAL A 65 2.75 -6.06 0.87
C VAL A 65 3.42 -7.44 0.91
N LEU A 66 4.72 -7.49 0.66
CA LEU A 66 5.50 -8.74 0.80
C LEU A 66 6.30 -8.76 2.11
N SER A 67 6.12 -9.82 2.89
CA SER A 67 6.75 -10.05 4.19
C SER A 67 7.93 -11.01 4.07
N PHE A 68 9.05 -10.61 4.67
CA PHE A 68 10.32 -11.33 4.72
C PHE A 68 10.70 -11.65 6.16
N ASP A 69 11.12 -12.87 6.45
CA ASP A 69 11.38 -13.37 7.80
C ASP A 69 12.82 -13.16 8.29
N GLY A 70 13.76 -12.88 7.39
CA GLY A 70 15.19 -12.71 7.68
C GLY A 70 16.02 -13.99 7.70
N VAL A 71 15.48 -15.10 7.21
CA VAL A 71 16.12 -16.43 7.20
C VAL A 71 16.52 -16.86 5.80
N ASP A 72 15.56 -16.97 4.87
CA ASP A 72 15.79 -17.43 3.50
C ASP A 72 14.92 -16.73 2.42
N ASP A 73 14.02 -15.84 2.84
CA ASP A 73 13.07 -15.15 1.96
C ASP A 73 13.75 -14.23 0.92
N VAL A 74 13.41 -14.42 -0.36
CA VAL A 74 13.93 -13.60 -1.48
C VAL A 74 12.98 -13.60 -2.67
N VAL A 75 12.92 -12.47 -3.38
CA VAL A 75 12.37 -12.42 -4.75
C VAL A 75 13.53 -12.35 -5.73
N THR A 76 13.59 -13.28 -6.69
CA THR A 76 14.62 -13.32 -7.73
C THR A 76 14.03 -13.06 -9.10
N ILE A 77 14.59 -12.09 -9.83
CA ILE A 77 14.15 -11.76 -11.18
C ILE A 77 15.08 -12.52 -12.13
N VAL A 78 14.69 -13.75 -12.43
CA VAL A 78 15.57 -14.76 -13.03
C VAL A 78 16.11 -14.30 -14.39
N GLY A 79 17.44 -14.30 -14.51
CA GLY A 79 18.15 -13.91 -15.73
C GLY A 79 18.28 -12.40 -15.97
N TYR A 80 17.70 -11.56 -15.12
CA TYR A 80 17.69 -10.11 -15.31
C TYR A 80 18.76 -9.40 -14.46
N LYS A 81 19.57 -8.54 -15.09
CA LYS A 81 20.72 -7.85 -14.46
C LYS A 81 20.51 -6.34 -14.27
N ALA A 82 19.29 -5.84 -14.50
CA ALA A 82 18.97 -4.41 -14.56
C ALA A 82 20.04 -3.62 -15.35
N ILE A 83 20.37 -2.42 -14.89
CA ILE A 83 21.37 -1.54 -15.52
C ILE A 83 22.76 -1.94 -15.01
N THR A 84 23.71 -2.21 -15.91
CA THR A 84 25.11 -2.57 -15.59
C THR A 84 26.07 -1.43 -15.97
N GLY A 85 27.37 -1.57 -15.73
CA GLY A 85 28.36 -0.55 -16.07
C GLY A 85 28.21 0.76 -15.27
N GLY A 86 28.55 1.89 -15.89
CA GLY A 86 28.55 3.23 -15.28
C GLY A 86 27.26 4.05 -15.45
N ALA A 87 26.38 3.71 -16.40
CA ALA A 87 25.16 4.45 -16.75
C ALA A 87 24.33 5.08 -15.59
N SER A 88 23.63 6.18 -15.83
CA SER A 88 22.72 6.74 -14.82
C SER A 88 21.65 5.71 -14.44
N ARG A 89 21.22 5.73 -13.17
CA ARG A 89 20.13 4.88 -12.68
C ARG A 89 19.58 5.38 -11.34
N SER A 90 18.34 4.98 -11.07
CA SER A 90 17.77 5.08 -9.73
C SER A 90 17.02 3.81 -9.35
N MET A 91 16.94 3.55 -8.05
CA MET A 91 16.03 2.58 -7.47
C MET A 91 15.27 3.21 -6.31
N CYS A 92 14.03 2.81 -6.08
CA CYS A 92 13.30 3.19 -4.88
C CYS A 92 12.34 2.09 -4.44
N LEU A 93 12.00 2.10 -3.16
CA LEU A 93 11.05 1.16 -2.55
C LEU A 93 10.55 1.72 -1.21
N TRP A 94 9.41 1.20 -0.77
CA TRP A 94 8.95 1.33 0.60
C TRP A 94 9.36 0.10 1.41
N PHE A 95 9.80 0.31 2.65
CA PHE A 95 10.12 -0.79 3.55
C PHE A 95 9.76 -0.48 5.00
N LYS A 96 9.52 -1.53 5.78
CA LYS A 96 9.36 -1.46 7.23
C LYS A 96 10.15 -2.61 7.86
N THR A 97 11.06 -2.30 8.77
CA THR A 97 11.85 -3.34 9.46
C THR A 97 11.03 -4.02 10.55
N ASP A 98 11.46 -5.23 10.96
CA ASP A 98 10.92 -5.93 12.14
C ASP A 98 11.24 -5.23 13.48
N GLY A 99 12.06 -4.16 13.47
CA GLY A 99 12.53 -3.45 14.66
C GLY A 99 13.60 -4.20 15.44
N ALA A 100 13.95 -5.42 15.03
CA ALA A 100 15.12 -6.08 15.56
C ALA A 100 16.34 -5.31 15.07
N GLY A 101 17.27 -5.01 15.97
CA GLY A 101 18.57 -4.49 15.57
C GLY A 101 19.28 -5.43 14.58
N THR A 102 20.35 -4.96 13.98
CA THR A 102 21.04 -5.74 12.95
C THR A 102 21.92 -6.84 13.52
N GLY A 103 22.00 -7.97 12.82
CA GLY A 103 22.93 -9.05 13.10
C GLY A 103 24.35 -8.81 12.54
N PRO A 104 25.21 -9.84 12.52
CA PRO A 104 26.58 -9.76 12.00
C PRO A 104 26.63 -9.58 10.48
N ASN A 105 25.51 -9.80 9.78
CA ASN A 105 25.39 -9.59 8.35
C ASN A 105 24.51 -8.36 8.10
N GLY A 106 24.77 -7.66 6.99
CA GLY A 106 23.88 -6.58 6.58
C GLY A 106 22.69 -7.17 5.82
N ARG A 107 21.52 -6.57 5.99
CA ARG A 107 20.26 -7.08 5.45
C ARG A 107 19.95 -6.39 4.12
N GLY A 108 19.97 -7.11 3.01
CA GLY A 108 19.79 -6.56 1.66
C GLY A 108 18.32 -6.25 1.37
N LEU A 109 18.03 -5.04 0.91
CA LEU A 109 16.69 -4.63 0.47
C LEU A 109 16.49 -4.96 -1.00
N ILE A 110 17.44 -4.54 -1.84
CA ILE A 110 17.49 -4.84 -3.27
C ILE A 110 18.93 -4.76 -3.77
N GLY A 111 19.33 -5.61 -4.71
CA GLY A 111 20.63 -5.48 -5.36
C GLY A 111 20.83 -6.34 -6.60
N TRP A 112 21.84 -5.97 -7.38
CA TRP A 112 22.35 -6.69 -8.54
C TRP A 112 23.86 -6.42 -8.74
N GLY A 113 24.46 -7.11 -9.70
CA GLY A 113 25.85 -6.90 -10.11
C GLY A 113 26.79 -8.04 -9.75
N THR A 114 28.07 -7.75 -9.59
CA THR A 114 29.08 -8.75 -9.22
C THR A 114 29.34 -8.72 -7.70
N PRO A 115 29.31 -9.86 -7.00
CA PRO A 115 29.43 -9.91 -5.53
C PRO A 115 30.71 -9.28 -4.95
N GLN A 116 31.82 -9.39 -5.70
CA GLN A 116 33.17 -9.01 -5.27
C GLN A 116 33.93 -8.23 -6.35
N GLY A 117 34.67 -7.20 -5.95
CA GLY A 117 35.42 -6.31 -6.83
C GLY A 117 35.09 -4.84 -6.58
N ALA A 118 36.00 -3.93 -6.84
CA ALA A 118 35.76 -2.50 -6.60
C ALA A 118 34.76 -1.94 -7.62
N GLY A 119 33.67 -1.32 -7.15
CA GLY A 119 32.71 -0.61 -8.02
C GLY A 119 31.75 -1.50 -8.83
N VAL A 120 31.79 -2.83 -8.65
CA VAL A 120 31.04 -3.77 -9.50
C VAL A 120 29.71 -4.25 -8.89
N ARG A 121 29.38 -3.81 -7.67
CA ARG A 121 28.13 -4.17 -6.98
C ARG A 121 27.21 -2.97 -6.90
N TRP A 122 25.90 -3.20 -6.99
CA TRP A 122 24.88 -2.19 -6.75
C TRP A 122 23.82 -2.78 -5.82
N GLU A 123 23.95 -2.52 -4.52
CA GLU A 123 23.16 -3.17 -3.48
C GLU A 123 22.79 -2.17 -2.38
N LEU A 124 21.49 -1.97 -2.18
CA LEU A 124 20.94 -1.23 -1.05
C LEU A 124 20.68 -2.22 0.09
N ALA A 125 21.17 -1.89 1.29
CA ALA A 125 21.07 -2.76 2.45
C ALA A 125 21.01 -1.95 3.77
N ILE A 126 20.60 -2.61 4.84
CA ILE A 126 20.76 -2.14 6.21
C ILE A 126 22.12 -2.61 6.75
N ASN A 127 22.86 -1.68 7.36
CA ASN A 127 24.24 -1.89 7.77
C ASN A 127 24.36 -2.81 8.99
N MET A 128 25.36 -3.69 8.98
CA MET A 128 25.53 -4.77 9.96
C MET A 128 26.02 -4.29 11.33
N GLN A 129 25.75 -5.08 12.36
CA GLN A 129 26.41 -4.94 13.65
C GLN A 129 27.90 -5.25 13.53
N GLY A 130 28.73 -4.45 14.20
CA GLY A 130 30.19 -4.62 14.21
C GLY A 130 30.92 -3.92 13.06
N ASP A 131 30.19 -3.35 12.10
CA ASP A 131 30.77 -2.35 11.20
C ASP A 131 31.13 -1.08 12.02
N PRO A 132 32.30 -0.44 11.78
CA PRO A 132 32.67 0.80 12.47
C PRO A 132 31.78 1.99 12.11
N ARG A 133 31.01 1.92 11.01
CA ARG A 133 29.96 2.88 10.64
C ARG A 133 28.63 2.49 11.28
N VAL A 134 27.64 3.37 11.22
CA VAL A 134 26.38 3.26 11.97
C VAL A 134 25.65 1.92 11.68
N PRO A 135 25.55 1.00 12.65
CA PRO A 135 24.73 -0.22 12.50
C PRO A 135 23.23 0.15 12.44
N GLY A 136 22.45 -0.59 11.65
CA GLY A 136 21.03 -0.30 11.46
C GLY A 136 20.72 0.88 10.52
N ALA A 137 21.74 1.57 10.00
CA ALA A 137 21.56 2.60 8.99
C ALA A 137 21.52 2.03 7.57
N LEU A 138 20.93 2.76 6.62
CA LEU A 138 20.98 2.42 5.21
C LEU A 138 22.41 2.51 4.65
N ARG A 139 22.75 1.64 3.70
CA ARG A 139 23.99 1.71 2.93
C ARG A 139 23.76 1.36 1.46
N ILE A 140 24.43 2.08 0.57
CA ILE A 140 24.58 1.72 -0.84
C ILE A 140 25.97 1.14 -1.06
N ASN A 141 26.02 -0.08 -1.55
CA ASN A 141 27.20 -0.92 -1.48
C ASN A 141 27.82 -1.20 -2.86
N ALA A 142 28.72 -0.30 -3.28
CA ALA A 142 29.61 -0.49 -4.43
C ALA A 142 30.88 -1.29 -4.11
N SER A 143 30.77 -2.28 -3.21
CA SER A 143 31.89 -3.02 -2.63
C SER A 143 32.89 -2.08 -1.93
N SER A 144 34.07 -1.85 -2.52
CA SER A 144 35.08 -0.97 -1.94
C SER A 144 34.62 0.49 -1.80
N GLY A 145 33.60 0.92 -2.56
CA GLY A 145 33.05 2.28 -2.55
C GLY A 145 31.79 2.47 -1.70
N THR A 146 31.54 1.64 -0.69
CA THR A 146 30.29 1.69 0.11
C THR A 146 30.09 3.07 0.78
N ARG A 147 28.88 3.64 0.64
CA ARG A 147 28.38 4.76 1.46
C ARG A 147 27.38 4.26 2.49
N THR A 148 27.52 4.72 3.72
CA THR A 148 26.63 4.38 4.85
C THR A 148 26.06 5.65 5.44
N CYS A 149 24.74 5.73 5.49
CA CYS A 149 23.97 6.86 6.02
C CYS A 149 24.14 7.00 7.54
N GLN A 150 23.57 8.05 8.13
CA GLN A 150 23.63 8.28 9.58
C GLN A 150 22.33 7.93 10.30
N ALA A 151 21.17 8.04 9.64
CA ALA A 151 19.90 7.66 10.23
C ALA A 151 19.78 6.14 10.40
N VAL A 152 19.31 5.70 11.57
CA VAL A 152 19.02 4.30 11.87
C VAL A 152 17.56 4.03 11.52
N VAL A 153 17.29 2.99 10.73
CA VAL A 153 15.96 2.65 10.18
C VAL A 153 15.37 1.36 10.75
N THR A 154 15.97 0.84 11.83
CA THR A 154 15.50 -0.35 12.56
C THR A 154 14.52 0.02 13.67
N ASP A 155 13.46 0.76 13.34
CA ASP A 155 12.52 1.37 14.28
C ASP A 155 11.06 0.90 14.10
N SER A 156 10.86 -0.11 13.26
CA SER A 156 9.53 -0.63 12.89
C SER A 156 8.60 0.42 12.28
N GLN A 157 9.12 1.46 11.64
CA GLN A 157 8.31 2.40 10.85
C GLN A 157 8.46 2.14 9.36
N TRP A 158 7.44 2.57 8.60
CA TRP A 158 7.53 2.62 7.15
C TRP A 158 8.43 3.78 6.75
N HIS A 159 9.38 3.48 5.88
CA HIS A 159 10.26 4.45 5.26
C HIS A 159 10.23 4.29 3.74
N HIS A 160 10.37 5.40 3.05
CA HIS A 160 10.72 5.39 1.64
C HIS A 160 12.22 5.59 1.48
N VAL A 161 12.84 4.80 0.61
CA VAL A 161 14.24 4.99 0.24
C VAL A 161 14.36 5.11 -1.27
N ALA A 162 15.17 6.07 -1.71
CA ALA A 162 15.61 6.17 -3.09
C ALA A 162 17.14 6.22 -3.14
N VAL A 163 17.74 5.59 -4.15
CA VAL A 163 19.16 5.68 -4.45
C VAL A 163 19.33 6.14 -5.88
N THR A 164 20.17 7.14 -6.11
CA THR A 164 20.44 7.67 -7.44
C THR A 164 21.94 7.65 -7.75
N LEU A 165 22.26 7.45 -9.02
CA LEU A 165 23.59 7.61 -9.59
C LEU A 165 23.42 8.35 -10.91
N ASP A 166 24.09 9.48 -11.04
CA ASP A 166 24.22 10.18 -12.31
C ASP A 166 25.55 9.82 -12.99
N ASP A 167 25.51 9.54 -14.28
CA ASP A 167 26.65 9.24 -15.12
C ASP A 167 27.10 10.52 -15.84
N ASP A 168 28.16 11.15 -15.31
CA ASP A 168 28.82 12.29 -15.92
C ASP A 168 29.86 11.90 -17.00
N GLY A 169 29.93 10.61 -17.34
CA GLY A 169 30.92 9.97 -18.20
C GLY A 169 32.01 9.21 -17.43
N SER A 170 32.16 9.45 -16.12
CA SER A 170 33.13 8.79 -15.25
C SER A 170 32.62 8.58 -13.80
N PRO A 171 31.44 7.96 -13.62
CA PRO A 171 30.77 7.92 -12.34
C PRO A 171 31.57 7.13 -11.32
N THR A 172 31.57 7.64 -10.11
CA THR A 172 32.28 7.12 -8.96
C THR A 172 31.33 6.88 -7.81
N SER A 173 31.83 6.20 -6.79
CA SER A 173 31.14 6.03 -5.53
C SER A 173 30.81 7.36 -4.85
N GLU A 174 31.33 8.49 -5.34
CA GLU A 174 31.04 9.81 -4.79
C GLU A 174 29.74 10.43 -5.33
N GLU A 175 29.18 9.87 -6.39
CA GLU A 175 27.93 10.33 -7.03
C GLU A 175 26.74 9.40 -6.71
N MET A 176 26.92 8.50 -5.75
CA MET A 176 25.82 7.68 -5.22
C MET A 176 25.08 8.45 -4.11
N HIS A 177 23.86 8.87 -4.37
CA HIS A 177 23.02 9.56 -3.40
C HIS A 177 21.96 8.61 -2.86
N VAL A 178 21.68 8.69 -1.57
CA VAL A 178 20.60 7.97 -0.87
C VAL A 178 19.69 9.00 -0.21
N TYR A 179 18.40 8.89 -0.48
CA TYR A 179 17.35 9.72 0.09
C TYR A 179 16.50 8.83 0.99
N LEU A 180 16.29 9.27 2.24
CA LEU A 180 15.41 8.65 3.21
C LEU A 180 14.23 9.59 3.44
N ASP A 181 13.01 9.08 3.24
CA ASP A 181 11.77 9.85 3.36
C ASP A 181 11.81 11.18 2.59
N GLY A 182 12.44 11.13 1.41
CA GLY A 182 12.49 12.24 0.45
C GLY A 182 13.62 13.22 0.69
N VAL A 183 14.40 13.04 1.75
CA VAL A 183 15.51 13.92 2.13
C VAL A 183 16.84 13.21 1.88
N GLU A 184 17.80 13.89 1.26
CA GLU A 184 19.14 13.35 1.03
C GLU A 184 19.87 13.12 2.37
N GLU A 185 20.40 11.92 2.57
CA GLU A 185 21.12 11.53 3.79
C GLU A 185 22.57 12.05 3.80
N SER A 186 23.11 12.23 5.00
CA SER A 186 24.57 12.39 5.17
C SER A 186 25.28 11.05 5.24
N TYR A 187 26.51 10.97 4.69
CA TYR A 187 27.23 9.70 4.56
C TYR A 187 28.56 9.64 5.29
N SER A 188 28.93 8.41 5.65
CA SER A 188 30.32 7.97 5.80
C SER A 188 30.68 7.06 4.61
N GLN A 189 31.94 7.07 4.18
CA GLN A 189 32.38 6.32 3.01
C GLN A 189 33.64 5.50 3.32
N THR A 190 33.74 4.27 2.79
CA THR A 190 34.93 3.43 2.95
C THR A 190 36.12 3.93 2.14
N ASN A 191 35.94 4.08 0.83
CA ASN A 191 36.94 4.61 -0.08
C ASN A 191 36.27 5.62 -1.02
N ALA A 192 36.90 6.78 -1.15
CA ALA A 192 36.53 7.84 -2.09
C ALA A 192 36.93 7.48 -3.53
N GLY A 193 36.20 8.03 -4.51
CA GLY A 193 36.55 7.97 -5.94
C GLY A 193 36.63 6.56 -6.55
N VAL A 194 35.91 5.57 -6.01
CA VAL A 194 35.87 4.23 -6.62
C VAL A 194 35.01 4.30 -7.87
N ALA A 195 35.59 4.10 -9.05
CA ALA A 195 34.84 4.09 -10.31
C ALA A 195 33.71 3.04 -10.26
N ILE A 196 32.51 3.43 -10.68
CA ILE A 196 31.36 2.53 -10.77
C ILE A 196 31.37 1.83 -12.13
N ASN A 197 31.34 0.50 -12.08
CA ASN A 197 31.25 -0.36 -13.24
C ASN A 197 30.50 -1.63 -12.83
N THR A 198 29.21 -1.50 -12.53
CA THR A 198 28.37 -2.58 -12.01
C THR A 198 28.46 -3.80 -12.92
N GLY A 199 28.84 -4.95 -12.36
CA GLY A 199 29.01 -6.19 -13.10
C GLY A 199 27.69 -6.85 -13.46
N SER A 200 27.73 -8.08 -13.96
CA SER A 200 26.56 -8.79 -14.48
C SER A 200 26.49 -10.25 -14.03
N ASP A 201 27.07 -10.60 -12.88
CA ASP A 201 27.13 -11.99 -12.42
C ASP A 201 25.86 -12.43 -11.68
N ALA A 202 25.24 -11.54 -10.89
CA ALA A 202 24.04 -11.84 -10.11
C ALA A 202 22.79 -11.15 -10.67
N ASP A 203 21.69 -11.90 -10.69
CA ASP A 203 20.34 -11.39 -10.98
C ASP A 203 19.92 -10.31 -9.98
N VAL A 204 18.92 -9.50 -10.36
CA VAL A 204 18.22 -8.62 -9.43
C VAL A 204 17.53 -9.47 -8.36
N ARG A 205 17.75 -9.08 -7.10
CA ARG A 205 17.15 -9.71 -5.92
C ARG A 205 16.51 -8.66 -5.04
N ILE A 206 15.33 -8.96 -4.48
CA ILE A 206 14.62 -8.15 -3.47
C ILE A 206 14.54 -8.98 -2.19
N GLY A 207 14.79 -8.35 -1.04
CA GLY A 207 14.85 -9.00 0.27
C GLY A 207 16.16 -9.74 0.59
N ASN A 208 17.14 -9.71 -0.32
CA ASN A 208 18.48 -10.25 -0.10
C ASN A 208 19.52 -9.46 -0.92
N GLY A 209 20.78 -9.48 -0.47
CA GLY A 209 21.89 -8.92 -1.24
C GLY A 209 22.39 -9.84 -2.35
N VAL A 210 23.48 -9.45 -3.01
CA VAL A 210 24.12 -10.27 -4.07
C VAL A 210 25.40 -10.96 -3.60
N ARG A 211 25.70 -10.95 -2.30
CA ARG A 211 26.88 -11.68 -1.79
C ARG A 211 26.71 -13.19 -1.86
N GLU A 212 27.82 -13.88 -2.14
CA GLU A 212 27.89 -15.34 -2.26
C GLU A 212 27.60 -16.09 -0.96
N ASP A 213 27.83 -15.45 0.20
CA ASP A 213 27.54 -16.06 1.51
C ASP A 213 26.06 -15.97 1.91
N GLN A 214 25.22 -15.30 1.12
CA GLN A 214 23.74 -15.20 1.14
C GLN A 214 23.05 -14.90 2.48
N ASN A 215 23.74 -14.84 3.61
CA ASN A 215 23.16 -14.71 4.95
C ASN A 215 22.68 -13.28 5.30
N GLY A 216 22.45 -12.43 4.29
CA GLY A 216 22.04 -11.05 4.42
C GLY A 216 20.55 -10.84 4.11
N PHE A 217 19.69 -11.74 4.56
CA PHE A 217 18.24 -11.67 4.32
C PHE A 217 17.60 -10.53 5.10
N PHE A 218 16.65 -9.86 4.46
CA PHE A 218 15.83 -8.83 5.06
C PHE A 218 14.77 -9.43 5.96
N SER A 219 14.49 -8.75 7.08
CA SER A 219 13.40 -9.11 7.99
C SER A 219 12.51 -7.90 8.17
N GLY A 220 11.27 -8.00 7.69
CA GLY A 220 10.34 -6.89 7.60
C GLY A 220 9.43 -6.98 6.38
N LEU A 221 8.84 -5.84 6.01
CA LEU A 221 7.92 -5.68 4.89
C LEU A 221 8.57 -4.83 3.79
N ILE A 222 8.35 -5.17 2.51
CA ILE A 222 8.74 -4.38 1.35
C ILE A 222 7.51 -4.18 0.46
N ASP A 223 7.44 -3.01 -0.15
CA ASP A 223 6.38 -2.59 -1.05
C ASP A 223 6.94 -1.70 -2.18
N ASP A 224 6.27 -1.68 -3.32
CA ASP A 224 6.37 -0.63 -4.33
C ASP A 224 7.79 -0.37 -4.89
N VAL A 225 8.45 -1.44 -5.34
CA VAL A 225 9.84 -1.46 -5.82
C VAL A 225 9.93 -0.98 -7.27
N ARG A 226 10.77 0.03 -7.53
CA ARG A 226 10.97 0.62 -8.86
C ARG A 226 12.44 0.76 -9.24
N ILE A 227 12.71 0.69 -10.55
CA ILE A 227 14.00 0.99 -11.16
C ILE A 227 13.80 1.97 -12.33
N TYR A 228 14.68 2.97 -12.41
CA TYR A 228 14.69 4.01 -13.43
C TYR A 228 16.05 4.06 -14.13
N ASP A 229 16.06 4.41 -15.41
CA ASP A 229 17.26 4.48 -16.27
C ASP A 229 18.03 5.82 -16.21
N HIS A 230 17.71 6.65 -15.22
CA HIS A 230 18.34 7.95 -14.99
C HIS A 230 18.38 8.25 -13.48
N ALA A 231 19.15 9.29 -13.12
CA ALA A 231 19.19 9.81 -11.76
C ALA A 231 17.93 10.65 -11.49
N LEU A 232 17.11 10.21 -10.55
CA LEU A 232 15.94 10.96 -10.09
C LEU A 232 16.39 12.22 -9.33
N THR A 233 15.67 13.30 -9.53
CA THR A 233 15.77 14.51 -8.71
C THR A 233 15.00 14.35 -7.40
N GLU A 234 15.33 15.16 -6.38
CA GLU A 234 14.58 15.19 -5.11
C GLU A 234 13.07 15.41 -5.31
N ALA A 235 12.69 16.28 -6.27
CA ALA A 235 11.30 16.54 -6.59
C ALA A 235 10.59 15.30 -7.17
N GLU A 236 11.26 14.55 -8.04
CA GLU A 236 10.74 13.29 -8.58
C GLU A 236 10.63 12.23 -7.48
N ILE A 237 11.59 12.17 -6.55
CA ILE A 237 11.55 11.26 -5.40
C ILE A 237 10.37 11.59 -4.48
N LEU A 238 10.13 12.86 -4.17
CA LEU A 238 8.98 13.29 -3.39
C LEU A 238 7.65 12.96 -4.09
N ALA A 239 7.59 13.11 -5.43
CA ALA A 239 6.44 12.68 -6.21
C ALA A 239 6.25 11.15 -6.14
N ILE A 240 7.33 10.37 -6.24
CA ILE A 240 7.29 8.91 -6.10
C ILE A 240 6.77 8.49 -4.72
N MET A 241 7.20 9.15 -3.65
CA MET A 241 6.71 8.89 -2.30
C MET A 241 5.21 9.15 -2.15
N ALA A 242 4.70 10.16 -2.82
CA ALA A 242 3.26 10.40 -2.86
C ALA A 242 2.53 9.37 -3.75
N GLY A 243 3.25 8.58 -4.56
CA GLY A 243 2.75 7.43 -5.33
C GLY A 243 3.23 7.32 -6.79
N GLY A 244 4.19 8.15 -7.24
CA GLY A 244 4.87 8.01 -8.54
C GLY A 244 5.33 9.36 -9.14
N THR A 245 6.22 9.37 -10.13
CA THR A 245 6.66 10.61 -10.84
C THR A 245 5.54 11.36 -11.57
N GLY A 246 4.34 10.79 -11.60
CA GLY A 246 3.11 11.44 -12.07
C GLY A 246 2.10 11.64 -10.97
N GLY A 247 2.54 11.75 -9.69
CA GLY A 247 1.75 11.79 -8.45
C GLY A 247 0.76 10.64 -8.31
N TYR A 248 0.05 10.55 -7.20
CA TYR A 248 -1.07 9.62 -7.06
C TYR A 248 -2.38 10.35 -7.31
N PRO A 249 -3.00 10.18 -8.49
CA PRO A 249 -4.13 10.99 -8.87
C PRO A 249 -5.46 10.54 -8.25
N PHE A 250 -5.51 9.42 -7.53
CA PHE A 250 -6.77 8.86 -7.01
C PHE A 250 -7.00 9.22 -5.53
N ALA A 251 -8.25 9.18 -5.09
CA ALA A 251 -8.61 9.40 -3.69
C ALA A 251 -8.11 8.24 -2.81
N LEU A 252 -7.75 8.54 -1.56
CA LEU A 252 -7.14 7.60 -0.62
C LEU A 252 -7.82 7.62 0.74
N SER A 253 -7.46 6.65 1.59
CA SER A 253 -7.70 6.67 3.03
C SER A 253 -9.17 6.97 3.37
N PRO A 254 -10.11 6.12 2.91
CA PRO A 254 -11.53 6.31 3.20
C PRO A 254 -11.79 6.33 4.70
N ASP A 255 -12.61 7.28 5.14
CA ASP A 255 -13.26 7.31 6.44
C ASP A 255 -14.76 7.47 6.20
N PRO A 256 -15.63 6.51 6.56
CA PRO A 256 -15.33 5.24 7.22
C PRO A 256 -14.38 4.36 6.41
N ALA A 257 -13.53 3.60 7.11
CA ALA A 257 -12.65 2.62 6.47
C ALA A 257 -13.45 1.62 5.62
N ASP A 258 -12.85 1.09 4.57
CA ASP A 258 -13.51 0.09 3.73
C ASP A 258 -13.94 -1.14 4.54
N GLY A 259 -15.18 -1.58 4.33
CA GLY A 259 -15.83 -2.65 5.07
C GLY A 259 -16.30 -2.27 6.48
N ALA A 260 -16.22 -0.98 6.87
CA ALA A 260 -16.62 -0.56 8.22
C ALA A 260 -18.10 -0.86 8.52
N VAL A 261 -18.38 -1.08 9.81
CA VAL A 261 -19.75 -1.22 10.33
C VAL A 261 -20.10 0.04 11.12
N ILE A 262 -21.20 0.70 10.76
CA ILE A 262 -21.60 1.97 11.37
C ILE A 262 -22.93 1.81 12.09
N GLU A 263 -22.94 2.05 13.40
CA GLU A 263 -24.17 2.06 14.22
C GLU A 263 -24.88 3.42 14.17
N ALA A 264 -25.08 3.96 12.98
CA ALA A 264 -25.88 5.17 12.74
C ALA A 264 -26.56 5.13 11.37
N THR A 265 -27.71 5.79 11.26
CA THR A 265 -28.44 5.99 9.98
C THR A 265 -27.88 7.16 9.16
N TRP A 266 -26.71 7.67 9.53
CA TRP A 266 -26.00 8.76 8.87
C TRP A 266 -24.50 8.55 9.03
N ALA A 267 -23.70 9.11 8.13
CA ALA A 267 -22.24 9.04 8.21
C ALA A 267 -21.61 10.32 7.67
N SER A 268 -20.36 10.57 8.06
CA SER A 268 -19.50 11.54 7.38
C SER A 268 -18.49 10.75 6.57
N LEU A 269 -18.59 10.82 5.25
CA LEU A 269 -17.56 10.30 4.35
C LEU A 269 -16.41 11.30 4.32
N GLY A 270 -15.18 10.80 4.30
CA GLY A 270 -13.94 11.55 4.27
C GLY A 270 -12.89 10.76 3.51
N TRP A 271 -12.01 11.45 2.82
CA TRP A 271 -10.89 10.85 2.09
C TRP A 271 -9.70 11.83 2.09
N SER A 272 -8.55 11.35 1.66
CA SER A 272 -7.45 12.21 1.26
C SER A 272 -7.51 12.39 -0.26
N ALA A 273 -7.36 13.64 -0.71
CA ALA A 273 -7.35 13.97 -2.13
C ALA A 273 -6.11 13.37 -2.83
N GLY A 274 -6.28 12.97 -4.09
CA GLY A 274 -5.16 12.70 -4.99
C GLY A 274 -4.35 13.97 -5.31
N ASP A 275 -3.07 13.82 -5.67
CA ASP A 275 -2.08 14.91 -5.77
C ASP A 275 -2.42 16.00 -6.80
N PHE A 276 -3.22 15.64 -7.82
CA PHE A 276 -3.63 16.57 -8.89
C PHE A 276 -5.07 17.01 -8.76
N ALA A 277 -5.80 16.52 -7.76
CA ALA A 277 -7.21 16.80 -7.61
C ALA A 277 -7.46 18.29 -7.36
N VAL A 278 -8.35 18.87 -8.17
CA VAL A 278 -8.93 20.20 -7.92
C VAL A 278 -10.34 20.06 -7.37
N TRP A 279 -11.06 19.03 -7.81
CA TRP A 279 -12.41 18.69 -7.39
C TRP A 279 -12.59 17.18 -7.25
N HIS A 280 -13.66 16.78 -6.59
CA HIS A 280 -13.95 15.39 -6.28
C HIS A 280 -15.37 15.04 -6.74
N ASP A 281 -15.51 14.13 -7.71
CA ASP A 281 -16.80 13.58 -8.11
C ASP A 281 -17.13 12.38 -7.20
N LEU A 282 -18.08 12.58 -6.28
CA LEU A 282 -18.47 11.57 -5.31
C LEU A 282 -19.66 10.76 -5.82
N TYR A 283 -19.59 9.43 -5.65
CA TYR A 283 -20.66 8.48 -5.93
C TYR A 283 -20.98 7.66 -4.68
N ILE A 284 -22.25 7.42 -4.38
CA ILE A 284 -22.70 6.54 -3.30
C ILE A 284 -24.04 5.87 -3.63
N GLY A 285 -24.17 4.59 -3.28
CA GLY A 285 -25.40 3.81 -3.48
C GLY A 285 -25.35 2.48 -2.73
N ASP A 286 -26.42 1.68 -2.81
CA ASP A 286 -26.51 0.33 -2.22
C ASP A 286 -26.21 -0.78 -3.24
N SER A 287 -25.86 -0.41 -4.47
CA SER A 287 -25.48 -1.29 -5.57
C SER A 287 -24.04 -1.03 -5.97
N PHE A 288 -23.19 -2.06 -5.86
CA PHE A 288 -21.78 -1.98 -6.23
C PHE A 288 -21.63 -1.58 -7.71
N ASP A 289 -22.38 -2.25 -8.60
CA ASP A 289 -22.30 -2.04 -10.04
C ASP A 289 -22.71 -0.61 -10.42
N ASP A 290 -23.78 -0.07 -9.82
CA ASP A 290 -24.25 1.30 -10.12
C ASP A 290 -23.24 2.37 -9.67
N VAL A 291 -22.56 2.15 -8.54
CA VAL A 291 -21.48 3.03 -8.08
C VAL A 291 -20.24 2.86 -8.98
N ASN A 292 -19.89 1.63 -9.34
CA ASN A 292 -18.79 1.33 -10.26
C ASN A 292 -18.98 1.97 -11.64
N ASP A 293 -20.19 1.97 -12.16
CA ASP A 293 -20.48 2.49 -13.49
C ASP A 293 -20.75 4.00 -13.47
N GLY A 294 -20.81 4.61 -12.29
CA GLY A 294 -21.08 6.05 -12.14
C GLY A 294 -22.50 6.41 -12.57
N ALA A 295 -23.48 5.56 -12.25
CA ALA A 295 -24.88 5.78 -12.59
C ALA A 295 -25.39 7.13 -12.05
N GLU A 296 -26.27 7.82 -12.78
CA GLU A 296 -26.76 9.15 -12.40
C GLU A 296 -27.39 9.20 -11.00
N ALA A 297 -28.03 8.10 -10.57
CA ALA A 297 -28.66 7.98 -9.26
C ALA A 297 -27.66 7.91 -8.09
N THR A 298 -26.40 7.53 -8.35
CA THR A 298 -25.36 7.41 -7.30
C THR A 298 -24.53 8.69 -7.18
N PHE A 299 -24.56 9.58 -8.18
CA PHE A 299 -23.77 10.80 -8.16
C PHE A 299 -24.22 11.78 -7.05
N ALA A 300 -23.34 12.00 -6.09
CA ALA A 300 -23.56 12.87 -4.94
C ALA A 300 -23.07 14.31 -5.17
N GLY A 301 -22.25 14.53 -6.19
CA GLY A 301 -21.84 15.85 -6.65
C GLY A 301 -20.33 16.00 -6.84
N ASN A 302 -19.96 17.12 -7.46
CA ASN A 302 -18.59 17.60 -7.60
C ASN A 302 -18.23 18.52 -6.42
N LEU A 303 -17.26 18.12 -5.61
CA LEU A 303 -16.99 18.71 -4.30
C LEU A 303 -15.61 19.38 -4.27
N ALA A 304 -15.53 20.52 -3.56
CA ALA A 304 -14.27 21.23 -3.29
C ALA A 304 -13.55 20.75 -2.01
N LYS A 305 -14.19 19.84 -1.28
CA LYS A 305 -13.76 19.36 0.04
C LYS A 305 -13.62 17.85 -0.04
N THR A 306 -12.75 17.32 0.80
CA THR A 306 -12.52 15.89 0.91
C THR A 306 -13.43 15.20 1.94
N SER A 307 -14.66 15.70 2.08
CA SER A 307 -15.65 15.14 3.00
C SER A 307 -17.08 15.47 2.61
N GLN A 308 -18.01 14.55 2.93
CA GLN A 308 -19.43 14.68 2.65
C GLN A 308 -20.28 13.95 3.69
N VAL A 309 -21.23 14.65 4.30
CA VAL A 309 -22.24 14.03 5.17
C VAL A 309 -23.31 13.35 4.31
N VAL A 310 -23.76 12.17 4.73
CA VAL A 310 -24.80 11.38 4.06
C VAL A 310 -25.85 10.89 5.06
N GLY A 311 -27.04 10.55 4.57
CA GLY A 311 -28.12 9.97 5.40
C GLY A 311 -28.99 11.00 6.14
N PHE A 312 -29.00 12.26 5.69
CA PHE A 312 -29.91 13.30 6.18
C PHE A 312 -30.71 13.92 5.03
N PRO A 313 -31.95 14.40 5.29
CA PRO A 313 -32.69 15.19 4.31
C PRO A 313 -31.88 16.40 3.84
N GLY A 314 -31.73 16.53 2.52
CA GLY A 314 -30.90 17.58 1.89
C GLY A 314 -29.43 17.20 1.67
N PHE A 315 -29.04 15.97 2.01
CA PHE A 315 -27.73 15.37 1.74
C PHE A 315 -27.89 14.12 0.86
N PRO A 316 -26.80 13.58 0.27
CA PRO A 316 -26.86 12.31 -0.45
C PRO A 316 -27.44 11.19 0.42
N VAL A 317 -28.17 10.27 -0.21
CA VAL A 317 -29.02 9.28 0.48
C VAL A 317 -30.02 9.98 1.43
N PRO A 318 -30.92 10.83 0.90
CA PRO A 318 -31.71 11.76 1.70
C PRO A 318 -32.73 11.09 2.65
N ASP A 319 -33.10 9.84 2.36
CA ASP A 319 -34.03 9.04 3.18
C ASP A 319 -33.34 8.36 4.38
N GLY A 320 -32.02 8.56 4.55
CA GLY A 320 -31.21 7.94 5.60
C GLY A 320 -30.57 6.63 5.17
N LEU A 321 -29.48 6.27 5.85
CA LEU A 321 -28.83 4.96 5.68
C LEU A 321 -29.69 3.88 6.33
N GLN A 322 -30.04 2.84 5.57
CA GLN A 322 -30.98 1.81 6.00
C GLN A 322 -30.27 0.69 6.77
N PRO A 323 -30.78 0.25 7.94
CA PRO A 323 -30.27 -0.92 8.65
C PRO A 323 -30.33 -2.19 7.80
N GLY A 324 -29.25 -2.97 7.82
CA GLY A 324 -29.10 -4.21 7.03
C GLY A 324 -28.63 -3.97 5.60
N THR A 325 -28.25 -2.74 5.25
CA THR A 325 -27.78 -2.37 3.92
C THR A 325 -26.27 -2.10 3.94
N THR A 326 -25.59 -2.61 2.92
CA THR A 326 -24.22 -2.21 2.58
C THR A 326 -24.29 -1.09 1.56
N TYR A 327 -23.59 0.01 1.83
CA TYR A 327 -23.42 1.11 0.91
C TYR A 327 -22.03 1.05 0.31
N TYR A 328 -21.94 1.30 -0.98
CA TYR A 328 -20.72 1.43 -1.75
C TYR A 328 -20.55 2.90 -2.13
N TRP A 329 -19.32 3.38 -2.13
CA TRP A 329 -19.00 4.74 -2.51
C TRP A 329 -17.62 4.82 -3.16
N ARG A 330 -17.44 5.82 -4.00
CA ARG A 330 -16.20 6.06 -4.75
C ARG A 330 -16.02 7.55 -4.93
N VAL A 331 -14.78 7.99 -5.00
CA VAL A 331 -14.42 9.35 -5.39
C VAL A 331 -13.58 9.30 -6.67
N ASP A 332 -14.05 9.96 -7.71
CA ASP A 332 -13.27 10.22 -8.91
C ASP A 332 -12.60 11.59 -8.76
N GLU A 333 -11.28 11.63 -8.91
CA GLU A 333 -10.51 12.85 -8.76
C GLU A 333 -10.47 13.65 -10.06
N VAL A 334 -10.72 14.95 -9.98
CA VAL A 334 -10.98 15.79 -11.16
C VAL A 334 -10.03 16.98 -11.24
N ASN A 335 -9.42 17.15 -12.41
CA ASN A 335 -8.64 18.30 -12.80
C ASN A 335 -8.73 18.57 -14.31
N ASP A 336 -9.53 19.58 -14.69
CA ASP A 336 -9.75 19.94 -16.11
C ASP A 336 -8.48 20.34 -16.88
N ALA A 337 -7.38 20.65 -16.18
CA ALA A 337 -6.10 20.96 -16.81
C ALA A 337 -5.33 19.71 -17.26
N ASP A 338 -5.70 18.51 -16.78
CA ASP A 338 -5.06 17.25 -17.12
C ASP A 338 -5.94 16.43 -18.09
N PRO A 339 -5.42 16.01 -19.25
CA PRO A 339 -6.20 15.21 -20.22
C PRO A 339 -6.57 13.81 -19.74
N ASN A 340 -5.95 13.29 -18.67
CA ASN A 340 -6.26 12.00 -18.07
C ASN A 340 -7.31 12.08 -16.95
N SER A 341 -7.72 13.28 -16.56
CA SER A 341 -8.83 13.50 -15.65
C SER A 341 -10.18 13.28 -16.36
N PRO A 342 -11.22 12.74 -15.67
CA PRO A 342 -11.20 12.34 -14.27
C PRO A 342 -10.53 10.99 -14.03
N TRP A 343 -9.84 10.86 -12.90
CA TRP A 343 -9.22 9.61 -12.46
C TRP A 343 -10.19 8.84 -11.58
N LYS A 344 -10.69 7.73 -12.12
CA LYS A 344 -11.67 6.87 -11.43
C LYS A 344 -11.03 6.19 -10.21
N GLY A 345 -11.57 6.44 -9.02
CA GLY A 345 -11.04 5.90 -7.76
C GLY A 345 -11.45 4.45 -7.47
N ASP A 346 -10.96 3.91 -6.35
CA ASP A 346 -11.39 2.61 -5.84
C ASP A 346 -12.78 2.69 -5.19
N ILE A 347 -13.49 1.57 -5.17
CA ILE A 347 -14.80 1.48 -4.51
C ILE A 347 -14.60 1.01 -3.08
N TRP A 348 -15.09 1.82 -2.14
CA TRP A 348 -15.12 1.50 -0.73
C TRP A 348 -16.54 1.21 -0.27
N SER A 349 -16.66 0.55 0.86
CA SER A 349 -17.94 0.10 1.40
C SER A 349 -18.05 0.34 2.90
N PHE A 350 -19.28 0.47 3.38
CA PHE A 350 -19.59 0.34 4.79
C PHE A 350 -21.00 -0.26 4.93
N SER A 351 -21.31 -0.84 6.08
CA SER A 351 -22.60 -1.46 6.34
C SER A 351 -23.27 -0.90 7.58
N ILE A 352 -24.60 -0.82 7.54
CA ILE A 352 -25.41 -0.55 8.73
C ILE A 352 -25.90 -1.89 9.26
N PRO A 353 -25.69 -2.22 10.55
CA PRO A 353 -26.17 -3.47 11.11
C PRO A 353 -27.67 -3.70 10.83
N PRO A 354 -28.10 -4.95 10.61
CA PRO A 354 -29.52 -5.26 10.50
C PRO A 354 -30.25 -4.95 11.80
N LYS A 355 -31.57 -4.74 11.76
CA LYS A 355 -32.38 -4.56 12.97
C LYS A 355 -32.48 -5.84 13.81
N THR A 356 -32.32 -7.00 13.18
CA THR A 356 -32.32 -8.30 13.86
C THR A 356 -30.93 -8.58 14.41
N ALA A 357 -30.86 -9.40 15.46
CA ALA A 357 -29.60 -9.97 15.90
C ALA A 357 -28.91 -10.76 14.77
N TYR A 358 -27.59 -10.84 14.82
CA TYR A 358 -26.76 -11.48 13.79
C TYR A 358 -25.51 -12.12 14.40
N ASN A 359 -24.78 -12.91 13.60
CA ASN A 359 -23.64 -13.70 14.04
C ASN A 359 -23.91 -14.53 15.32
N PRO A 360 -24.94 -15.39 15.31
CA PRO A 360 -25.18 -16.30 16.43
C PRO A 360 -24.03 -17.30 16.58
N ASP A 361 -23.62 -17.58 17.81
CA ASP A 361 -22.68 -18.61 18.21
C ASP A 361 -23.29 -19.45 19.34
N PRO A 362 -23.52 -20.77 19.18
CA PRO A 362 -23.17 -21.61 18.04
C PRO A 362 -23.90 -21.24 16.74
N ALA A 363 -23.15 -21.09 15.64
CA ALA A 363 -23.72 -20.80 14.33
C ALA A 363 -24.61 -21.94 13.81
N ASP A 364 -25.48 -21.65 12.84
CA ASP A 364 -26.32 -22.67 12.21
C ASP A 364 -25.46 -23.81 11.64
N GLY A 365 -25.92 -25.05 11.84
CA GLY A 365 -25.21 -26.26 11.45
C GLY A 365 -23.99 -26.63 12.32
N THR A 366 -23.67 -25.89 13.38
CA THR A 366 -22.55 -26.26 14.28
C THR A 366 -22.77 -27.65 14.89
N GLN A 367 -21.74 -28.49 14.80
CA GLN A 367 -21.72 -29.85 15.37
C GLN A 367 -20.79 -29.89 16.59
N PHE A 368 -21.04 -30.85 17.49
CA PHE A 368 -20.22 -31.08 18.69
C PHE A 368 -20.10 -29.84 19.61
N VAL A 369 -21.19 -29.09 19.74
CA VAL A 369 -21.30 -27.97 20.67
C VAL A 369 -21.00 -28.46 22.10
N ASP A 370 -20.20 -27.68 22.85
CA ASP A 370 -19.96 -27.95 24.27
C ASP A 370 -21.31 -28.03 25.00
N PRO A 371 -21.62 -29.14 25.71
CA PRO A 371 -22.85 -29.25 26.47
C PRO A 371 -23.05 -28.14 27.52
N ASN A 372 -22.01 -27.42 27.94
CA ASN A 372 -22.13 -26.27 28.85
C ASN A 372 -21.73 -24.95 28.16
N GLY A 373 -21.80 -24.91 26.82
CA GLY A 373 -21.49 -23.73 26.03
C GLY A 373 -22.48 -22.60 26.27
N ILE A 374 -21.97 -21.37 26.33
CA ILE A 374 -22.78 -20.15 26.38
C ILE A 374 -23.08 -19.72 24.95
N PHE A 375 -24.34 -19.43 24.67
CA PHE A 375 -24.78 -18.99 23.36
C PHE A 375 -24.63 -17.46 23.31
N THR A 376 -24.05 -16.92 22.24
CA THR A 376 -23.82 -15.47 22.08
C THR A 376 -24.26 -14.99 20.71
N TRP A 377 -24.50 -13.70 20.58
CA TRP A 377 -24.86 -13.07 19.30
C TRP A 377 -24.44 -11.61 19.30
N THR A 378 -24.44 -11.00 18.12
CA THR A 378 -24.36 -9.54 17.99
C THR A 378 -25.76 -8.95 17.94
N GLY A 379 -26.01 -7.91 18.75
CA GLY A 379 -27.31 -7.26 18.82
C GLY A 379 -27.65 -6.52 17.52
N GLY A 380 -28.93 -6.47 17.16
CA GLY A 380 -29.39 -5.71 16.01
C GLY A 380 -29.30 -4.19 16.24
N TYR A 381 -29.31 -3.42 15.16
CA TYR A 381 -29.26 -1.96 15.18
C TYR A 381 -30.30 -1.36 16.14
N GLY A 382 -29.81 -0.69 17.19
CA GLY A 382 -30.65 -0.02 18.19
C GLY A 382 -31.41 -0.97 19.13
N ALA A 383 -31.19 -2.30 19.04
CA ALA A 383 -31.81 -3.27 19.92
C ALA A 383 -31.38 -3.04 21.39
N LYS A 384 -32.35 -3.18 22.30
CA LYS A 384 -32.13 -3.06 23.76
C LYS A 384 -32.47 -4.34 24.50
N LEU A 385 -33.30 -5.17 23.89
CA LEU A 385 -33.73 -6.45 24.38
C LEU A 385 -33.70 -7.41 23.20
N HIS A 386 -33.41 -8.67 23.52
CA HIS A 386 -33.40 -9.77 22.57
C HIS A 386 -34.29 -10.87 23.13
N THR A 387 -34.95 -11.63 22.27
CA THR A 387 -35.72 -12.79 22.70
C THR A 387 -35.07 -14.06 22.18
N VAL A 388 -34.60 -14.91 23.10
CA VAL A 388 -33.94 -16.17 22.76
C VAL A 388 -34.94 -17.31 22.79
N TYR A 389 -34.90 -18.13 21.75
CA TYR A 389 -35.70 -19.35 21.60
C TYR A 389 -34.75 -20.52 21.44
N LEU A 390 -34.98 -21.60 22.19
CA LEU A 390 -34.20 -22.82 22.15
C LEU A 390 -35.12 -24.02 22.35
N GLY A 391 -34.98 -25.04 21.51
CA GLY A 391 -35.75 -26.28 21.61
C GLY A 391 -35.22 -27.38 20.69
N ASP A 392 -35.77 -28.58 20.81
CA ASP A 392 -35.47 -29.72 19.93
C ASP A 392 -36.48 -29.88 18.77
N ASN A 393 -37.47 -28.98 18.68
CA ASN A 393 -38.43 -28.89 17.58
C ASN A 393 -38.21 -27.59 16.78
N TYR A 394 -37.98 -27.74 15.48
CA TYR A 394 -37.76 -26.61 14.57
C TYR A 394 -38.96 -25.69 14.46
N ASP A 395 -40.18 -26.23 14.33
CA ASP A 395 -41.38 -25.43 14.10
C ASP A 395 -41.72 -24.55 15.31
N ASP A 396 -41.53 -25.08 16.52
CA ASP A 396 -41.76 -24.35 17.76
C ASP A 396 -40.79 -23.15 17.86
N VAL A 397 -39.50 -23.38 17.61
CA VAL A 397 -38.47 -22.33 17.60
C VAL A 397 -38.71 -21.33 16.47
N ASN A 398 -39.03 -21.79 15.26
CA ASN A 398 -39.26 -20.95 14.09
C ASN A 398 -40.52 -20.08 14.21
N SER A 399 -41.54 -20.57 14.92
CA SER A 399 -42.77 -19.80 15.20
C SER A 399 -42.61 -18.70 16.25
N ALA A 400 -41.45 -18.65 16.92
CA ALA A 400 -41.12 -17.66 17.95
C ALA A 400 -42.10 -17.65 19.14
N GLU A 401 -42.58 -18.83 19.56
CA GLU A 401 -43.44 -19.00 20.73
C GLU A 401 -42.61 -19.26 22.02
N GLY A 402 -42.93 -18.57 23.11
CA GLY A 402 -42.40 -18.89 24.46
C GLY A 402 -40.95 -18.47 24.77
N GLY A 403 -40.35 -17.56 24.01
CA GLY A 403 -38.94 -17.15 24.18
C GLY A 403 -38.63 -16.36 25.45
N ILE A 404 -37.33 -16.25 25.75
CA ILE A 404 -36.79 -15.62 26.96
C ILE A 404 -36.24 -14.23 26.62
N PRO A 405 -36.77 -13.14 27.21
CA PRO A 405 -36.25 -11.81 26.98
C PRO A 405 -34.96 -11.57 27.78
N LEU A 406 -33.92 -11.09 27.11
CA LEU A 406 -32.60 -10.83 27.68
C LEU A 406 -32.09 -9.44 27.26
N ALA A 407 -31.45 -8.74 28.19
CA ALA A 407 -30.76 -7.48 27.91
C ALA A 407 -29.30 -7.69 27.47
N GLY A 408 -28.70 -8.85 27.82
CA GLY A 408 -27.35 -9.21 27.42
C GLY A 408 -27.28 -9.73 25.99
N LEU A 409 -26.06 -9.98 25.52
CA LEU A 409 -25.73 -10.58 24.22
C LEU A 409 -25.30 -12.06 24.37
N SER A 410 -25.73 -12.68 25.46
CA SER A 410 -25.38 -14.05 25.81
C SER A 410 -26.53 -14.73 26.55
N TYR A 411 -26.66 -16.04 26.34
CA TYR A 411 -27.63 -16.90 26.97
C TYR A 411 -26.93 -18.19 27.44
N ASP A 412 -27.08 -18.51 28.72
CA ASP A 412 -26.66 -19.78 29.27
C ASP A 412 -27.87 -20.74 29.27
N PRO A 413 -27.90 -21.74 28.38
CA PRO A 413 -29.01 -22.70 28.33
C PRO A 413 -28.96 -23.74 29.45
N GLY A 414 -27.92 -23.72 30.30
CA GLY A 414 -27.57 -24.84 31.17
C GLY A 414 -26.95 -26.01 30.40
N THR A 415 -26.84 -27.17 31.05
CA THR A 415 -26.27 -28.36 30.41
C THR A 415 -27.20 -28.93 29.34
N LEU A 416 -26.74 -28.94 28.09
CA LEU A 416 -27.46 -29.49 26.94
C LEU A 416 -27.47 -31.02 26.95
N ASP A 417 -28.60 -31.59 26.51
CA ASP A 417 -28.74 -33.03 26.27
C ASP A 417 -27.81 -33.49 25.14
N ARG A 418 -27.14 -34.62 25.35
CA ARG A 418 -26.26 -35.23 24.33
C ARG A 418 -27.08 -35.91 23.23
N GLU A 419 -26.47 -36.05 22.05
CA GLU A 419 -27.02 -36.77 20.90
C GLU A 419 -28.34 -36.20 20.36
N LYS A 420 -28.64 -34.92 20.66
CA LYS A 420 -29.79 -34.20 20.12
C LYS A 420 -29.38 -33.17 19.07
N VAL A 421 -30.31 -32.89 18.17
CA VAL A 421 -30.30 -31.68 17.34
C VAL A 421 -31.12 -30.63 18.08
N LEU A 422 -30.53 -29.45 18.29
CA LEU A 422 -31.20 -28.31 18.90
C LEU A 422 -31.33 -27.21 17.86
N TYR A 423 -32.46 -26.54 17.89
CA TYR A 423 -32.74 -25.34 17.11
C TYR A 423 -32.76 -24.16 18.06
N TRP A 424 -32.10 -23.08 17.66
CA TRP A 424 -32.16 -21.84 18.42
C TRP A 424 -32.17 -20.64 17.48
N ARG A 425 -32.79 -19.55 17.95
CA ARG A 425 -32.76 -18.25 17.27
C ARG A 425 -32.84 -17.14 18.31
N VAL A 426 -32.48 -15.95 17.88
CA VAL A 426 -32.57 -14.74 18.66
C VAL A 426 -33.20 -13.63 17.82
N ASP A 427 -34.19 -12.96 18.39
CA ASP A 427 -34.94 -11.86 17.76
C ASP A 427 -34.65 -10.52 18.42
#